data_AF-A0A2S6D207-F1
#
_entry.id   AF-A0A2S6D207-F1
#
_cell.length_a   1.000
_cell.length_b   1.000
_cell.length_c   1.000
_cell.angle_alpha   90.00
_cell.angle_beta   90.00
_cell.angle_gamma   90.00
#
_symmetry.space_group_name_H-M   'P 1'
#
loop_
_entity.id
_entity.type
_entity.pdbx_description
1 polymer ?
#
loop_
_entity_poly.entity_id
_entity_poly.type
_entity_poly.pdbx_seq_one_letter_code
_entity_poly.pdbx_strand_id
1 'polypeptide(L)'
;MSKKKILILTSIMLIILISVAGIHLKMKYDEKEKQKAIYYKEQQERITLYLKHNTKEPNTIKSVHFTNLETSPMGSAVIEGYINENKKDDFVAYASPENNFQFVGDIVLSKNLSEIIKIKTKSPDEIKEELDKKEGH
;
A
#
# COMPACT_ATOMS: atom_id res chain seq x y z
N MET A 1 31.58 -4.13 -49.28
CA MET A 1 31.06 -5.16 -48.35
C MET A 1 29.91 -5.91 -49.03
N SER A 2 29.80 -7.24 -48.95
CA SER A 2 28.73 -7.94 -49.68
C SER A 2 27.36 -7.66 -49.05
N LYS A 3 26.29 -7.58 -49.86
CA LYS A 3 24.91 -7.34 -49.40
C LYS A 3 24.49 -8.31 -48.28
N LYS A 4 24.96 -9.57 -48.35
CA LYS A 4 24.75 -10.59 -47.32
C LYS A 4 25.40 -10.22 -45.98
N LYS A 5 26.64 -9.70 -45.98
CA LYS A 5 27.34 -9.27 -44.76
C LYS A 5 26.66 -8.06 -44.10
N ILE A 6 26.15 -7.12 -44.91
CA ILE A 6 25.40 -5.95 -44.40
C ILE A 6 24.12 -6.41 -43.72
N LEU A 7 23.34 -7.30 -44.36
CA LEU A 7 22.08 -7.84 -43.81
C LEU A 7 22.27 -8.59 -42.49
N ILE A 8 23.36 -9.37 -42.37
CA ILE A 8 23.71 -10.07 -41.13
C ILE A 8 24.05 -9.07 -40.01
N LEU A 9 24.86 -8.05 -40.31
CA LEU A 9 25.23 -7.03 -39.31
C LEU A 9 24.03 -6.20 -38.84
N THR A 10 23.13 -5.82 -39.76
CA THR A 10 21.90 -5.11 -39.40
C THR A 10 20.99 -5.96 -38.53
N SER A 11 20.91 -7.27 -38.80
CA SER A 11 20.11 -8.21 -38.00
C SER A 11 20.67 -8.34 -36.57
N ILE A 12 21.99 -8.50 -36.43
CA ILE A 12 22.65 -8.57 -35.11
C ILE A 12 22.46 -7.27 -34.34
N MET A 13 22.63 -6.11 -34.99
CA MET A 13 22.38 -4.79 -34.38
C MET A 13 20.95 -4.66 -33.88
N LEU A 14 19.96 -5.10 -34.67
CA LEU A 14 18.55 -5.06 -34.30
C LEU A 14 18.26 -5.94 -33.08
N ILE A 15 18.83 -7.16 -33.02
CA ILE A 15 18.67 -8.06 -31.88
C ILE A 15 19.22 -7.44 -30.60
N ILE A 16 20.42 -6.84 -30.65
CA ILE A 16 21.03 -6.18 -29.49
C ILE A 16 20.15 -5.03 -28.99
N LEU A 17 19.62 -4.20 -29.89
CA LEU A 17 18.74 -3.09 -29.53
C LEU A 17 17.46 -3.58 -28.83
N ILE A 18 16.83 -4.64 -29.34
CA ILE A 18 15.63 -5.24 -28.74
C ILE A 18 15.95 -5.82 -27.36
N SER A 19 17.09 -6.51 -27.20
CA SER A 19 17.51 -7.06 -25.91
C SER A 19 17.75 -5.97 -24.86
N VAL A 20 18.45 -4.90 -25.21
CA VAL A 20 18.71 -3.77 -24.29
C VAL A 20 17.40 -3.07 -23.91
N ALA A 21 16.51 -2.82 -24.87
CA ALA A 21 15.20 -2.23 -24.61
C ALA A 21 14.36 -3.12 -23.68
N GLY A 22 14.33 -4.44 -23.92
CA GLY A 22 13.61 -5.40 -23.08
C GLY A 22 14.12 -5.43 -21.64
N ILE A 23 15.45 -5.44 -21.44
CA ILE A 23 16.05 -5.38 -20.10
C ILE A 23 15.69 -4.08 -19.39
N HIS A 24 15.78 -2.94 -20.08
CA HIS A 24 15.47 -1.63 -19.48
C HIS A 24 13.99 -1.53 -19.06
N LEU A 25 13.07 -2.01 -19.89
CA LEU A 25 11.64 -2.04 -19.55
C LEU A 25 11.36 -2.94 -18.34
N LYS A 26 12.00 -4.11 -18.27
CA LYS A 26 11.88 -5.03 -17.13
C LYS A 26 12.38 -4.38 -15.84
N MET A 27 13.55 -3.74 -15.86
CA MET A 27 14.09 -3.06 -14.68
C MET A 27 13.15 -1.97 -14.16
N LYS A 28 12.56 -1.16 -15.05
CA LYS A 28 11.58 -0.13 -14.68
C LYS A 28 10.30 -0.73 -14.09
N TYR A 29 9.83 -1.86 -14.62
CA TYR A 29 8.68 -2.57 -14.08
C TYR A 29 8.96 -3.10 -12.67
N ASP A 30 10.10 -3.79 -12.50
CA ASP A 30 10.51 -4.36 -11.22
C ASP A 30 10.70 -3.28 -10.14
N GLU A 31 11.23 -2.10 -10.50
CA GLU A 31 11.38 -0.96 -9.59
C GLU A 31 10.03 -0.40 -9.14
N LYS A 32 9.05 -0.29 -10.05
CA LYS A 32 7.68 0.14 -9.71
C LYS A 32 6.99 -0.83 -8.76
N GLU A 33 7.12 -2.14 -9.00
CA GLU A 33 6.55 -3.17 -8.11
C GLU A 33 7.18 -3.12 -6.72
N LYS A 34 8.49 -2.88 -6.62
CA LYS A 34 9.17 -2.68 -5.33
C LYS A 34 8.64 -1.46 -4.58
N GLN A 35 8.48 -0.31 -5.27
CA GLN A 35 7.92 0.89 -4.65
C GLN A 35 6.48 0.67 -4.19
N LYS A 36 5.66 -0.01 -4.99
CA LYS A 36 4.29 -0.40 -4.62
C LYS A 36 4.25 -1.27 -3.37
N ALA A 37 5.15 -2.25 -3.25
CA ALA A 37 5.24 -3.12 -2.08
C ALA A 37 5.67 -2.37 -0.81
N ILE A 38 6.65 -1.45 -0.93
CA ILE A 38 7.09 -0.60 0.20
C ILE A 38 5.94 0.28 0.67
N TYR A 39 5.30 0.98 -0.27
CA TYR A 39 4.13 1.81 0.03
C TYR A 39 3.02 1.02 0.69
N TYR A 40 2.69 -0.17 0.16
CA TYR A 40 1.63 -1.00 0.72
C TYR A 40 1.92 -1.36 2.17
N LYS A 41 3.16 -1.78 2.47
CA LYS A 41 3.60 -2.11 3.82
C LYS A 41 3.48 -0.92 4.78
N GLU A 42 3.87 0.27 4.34
CA GLU A 42 3.72 1.50 5.12
C GLU A 42 2.25 1.78 5.47
N GLN A 43 1.33 1.65 4.50
CA GLN A 43 -0.09 1.83 4.75
C GLN A 43 -0.66 0.75 5.69
N GLN A 44 -0.21 -0.50 5.56
CA GLN A 44 -0.59 -1.58 6.48
C GLN A 44 -0.22 -1.25 7.93
N GLU A 45 0.98 -0.70 8.16
CA GLU A 45 1.43 -0.28 9.48
C GLU A 45 0.58 0.87 10.03
N ARG A 46 0.29 1.89 9.20
CA ARG A 46 -0.57 3.04 9.57
C ARG A 46 -2.00 2.61 9.92
N ILE A 47 -2.61 1.75 9.12
CA ILE A 47 -3.96 1.22 9.34
C ILE A 47 -4.00 0.36 10.61
N THR A 48 -3.00 -0.50 10.80
CA THR A 48 -2.89 -1.35 12.00
C THR A 48 -2.78 -0.50 13.27
N LEU A 49 -1.95 0.55 13.24
CA LEU A 49 -1.79 1.49 14.34
C LEU A 49 -3.12 2.19 14.66
N TYR A 50 -3.79 2.73 13.63
CA TYR A 50 -5.08 3.37 13.78
C TYR A 50 -6.13 2.45 14.41
N LEU A 51 -6.30 1.24 13.87
CA LEU A 51 -7.29 0.29 14.35
C LEU A 51 -7.02 -0.08 15.82
N LYS A 52 -5.79 -0.45 16.16
CA LYS A 52 -5.43 -0.88 17.52
C LYS A 52 -5.51 0.24 18.55
N HIS A 53 -5.18 1.47 18.18
CA HIS A 53 -5.21 2.60 19.11
C HIS A 53 -6.62 3.15 19.32
N ASN A 54 -7.45 3.10 18.27
CA ASN A 54 -8.79 3.68 18.29
C ASN A 54 -9.89 2.72 18.76
N THR A 55 -9.57 1.50 19.24
CA THR A 55 -10.57 0.65 19.90
C THR A 55 -11.00 1.24 21.24
N LYS A 56 -12.28 1.07 21.58
CA LYS A 56 -12.86 1.49 22.88
C LYS A 56 -12.17 0.80 24.05
N GLU A 57 -11.98 -0.50 23.92
CA GLU A 57 -11.25 -1.33 24.88
C GLU A 57 -9.84 -1.65 24.33
N PRO A 58 -8.81 -1.66 25.19
CA PRO A 58 -7.47 -2.04 24.76
C PRO A 58 -7.40 -3.53 24.42
N ASN A 59 -6.52 -3.90 23.50
CA ASN A 59 -6.25 -5.29 23.09
C ASN A 59 -7.44 -6.06 22.47
N THR A 60 -8.51 -5.37 22.03
CA THR A 60 -9.63 -5.99 21.30
C THR A 60 -9.19 -6.49 19.91
N ILE A 61 -8.35 -5.72 19.20
CA ILE A 61 -7.81 -6.10 17.89
C ILE A 61 -6.42 -6.72 18.10
N LYS A 62 -6.35 -8.05 17.94
CA LYS A 62 -5.13 -8.84 18.12
C LYS A 62 -4.35 -8.94 16.80
N SER A 63 -5.04 -9.24 15.70
CA SER A 63 -4.48 -9.35 14.36
C SER A 63 -5.26 -8.51 13.35
N VAL A 64 -4.54 -8.07 12.31
CA VAL A 64 -5.06 -7.36 11.15
C VAL A 64 -4.55 -8.08 9.91
N HIS A 65 -5.46 -8.41 8.99
CA HIS A 65 -5.17 -9.14 7.77
C HIS A 65 -5.56 -8.28 6.59
N PHE A 66 -4.61 -8.05 5.68
CA PHE A 66 -4.86 -7.25 4.49
C PHE A 66 -5.06 -8.17 3.29
N THR A 67 -6.12 -7.91 2.52
CA THR A 67 -6.55 -8.78 1.43
C THR A 67 -6.26 -8.17 0.07
N ASN A 68 -6.29 -6.85 -0.03
CA ASN A 68 -6.21 -6.18 -1.33
C ASN A 68 -5.58 -4.78 -1.25
N LEU A 69 -4.94 -4.39 -2.36
CA LEU A 69 -4.50 -3.02 -2.63
C LEU A 69 -4.84 -2.68 -4.08
N GLU A 70 -5.77 -1.76 -4.24
CA GLU A 70 -6.22 -1.28 -5.55
C GLU A 70 -6.14 0.24 -5.66
N THR A 71 -6.29 0.75 -6.87
CA THR A 71 -6.42 2.17 -7.15
C THR A 71 -7.85 2.42 -7.61
N SER A 72 -8.57 3.26 -6.86
CA SER A 72 -9.92 3.67 -7.24
C SER A 72 -9.92 4.45 -8.56
N PRO A 73 -11.07 4.58 -9.24
CA PRO A 73 -11.18 5.41 -10.45
C PRO A 73 -10.73 6.86 -10.25
N MET A 74 -10.82 7.38 -9.03
CA MET A 74 -10.39 8.74 -8.65
C MET A 74 -8.91 8.81 -8.23
N GLY A 75 -8.17 7.71 -8.34
CA GLY A 75 -6.73 7.66 -8.06
C GLY A 75 -6.37 7.36 -6.59
N SER A 76 -7.33 7.36 -5.66
CA SER A 76 -7.06 6.97 -4.27
C SER A 76 -6.63 5.51 -4.17
N ALA A 77 -5.69 5.20 -3.29
CA ALA A 77 -5.41 3.82 -2.91
C ALA A 77 -6.56 3.29 -2.04
N VAL A 78 -6.99 2.06 -2.31
CA VAL A 78 -8.04 1.35 -1.59
C VAL A 78 -7.41 0.10 -1.00
N ILE A 79 -7.41 0.02 0.33
CA ILE A 79 -6.81 -1.07 1.09
C ILE A 79 -7.90 -1.81 1.83
N GLU A 80 -8.04 -3.09 1.55
CA GLU A 80 -9.05 -3.93 2.19
C GLU A 80 -8.41 -4.89 3.18
N GLY A 81 -9.18 -5.23 4.21
CA GLY A 81 -8.75 -6.21 5.18
C GLY A 81 -9.82 -6.59 6.19
N TYR A 82 -9.43 -7.43 7.14
CA TYR A 82 -10.26 -7.87 8.25
C TYR A 82 -9.41 -8.08 9.50
N ILE A 83 -10.07 -8.18 10.67
CA ILE A 83 -9.38 -8.34 11.95
C ILE A 83 -9.64 -9.71 12.58
N ASN A 84 -8.77 -10.12 13.50
CA ASN A 84 -8.97 -11.26 14.41
C ASN A 84 -9.39 -12.58 13.72
N GLU A 85 -8.88 -12.84 12.51
CA GLU A 85 -9.27 -13.99 11.67
C GLU A 85 -10.77 -14.08 11.34
N ASN A 86 -11.54 -13.01 11.60
CA ASN A 86 -12.96 -12.93 11.31
C ASN A 86 -13.22 -12.05 10.09
N LYS A 87 -13.43 -12.68 8.94
CA LYS A 87 -13.73 -11.99 7.67
C LYS A 87 -15.01 -11.15 7.68
N LYS A 88 -15.90 -11.31 8.68
CA LYS A 88 -17.09 -10.46 8.83
C LYS A 88 -16.79 -9.13 9.51
N ASP A 89 -15.67 -9.05 10.22
CA ASP A 89 -15.19 -7.84 10.85
C ASP A 89 -14.17 -7.18 9.91
N ASP A 90 -14.65 -6.82 8.72
CA ASP A 90 -13.87 -6.25 7.63
C ASP A 90 -13.83 -4.72 7.64
N PHE A 91 -12.89 -4.18 6.85
CA PHE A 91 -12.72 -2.75 6.63
C PHE A 91 -12.22 -2.45 5.21
N VAL A 92 -12.49 -1.22 4.76
CA VAL A 92 -11.95 -0.62 3.55
C VAL A 92 -11.35 0.73 3.91
N ALA A 93 -10.03 0.86 3.82
CA ALA A 93 -9.29 2.08 4.09
C ALA A 93 -8.92 2.80 2.79
N TYR A 94 -8.98 4.12 2.83
CA TYR A 94 -8.71 4.97 1.69
C TYR A 94 -7.50 5.86 1.95
N ALA A 95 -6.65 5.99 0.94
CA ALA A 95 -5.55 6.94 0.95
C ALA A 95 -5.66 7.82 -0.30
N SER A 96 -6.17 9.03 -0.12
CA SER A 96 -6.52 9.94 -1.20
C SER A 96 -5.31 10.76 -1.68
N PRO A 97 -5.34 11.26 -2.93
CA PRO A 97 -4.32 12.19 -3.43
C PRO A 97 -4.18 13.46 -2.57
N GLU A 98 -5.28 13.93 -1.98
CA GLU A 98 -5.33 15.11 -1.10
C GLU A 98 -4.42 14.94 0.13
N ASN A 99 -4.28 13.70 0.59
CA ASN A 99 -3.43 13.33 1.72
C ASN A 99 -2.11 12.70 1.25
N ASN A 100 -1.63 13.04 0.05
CA ASN A 100 -0.42 12.46 -0.55
C ASN A 100 -0.43 10.93 -0.58
N PHE A 101 -1.60 10.34 -0.80
CA PHE A 101 -1.82 8.89 -0.78
C PHE A 101 -1.48 8.24 0.57
N GLN A 102 -1.46 8.99 1.66
CA GLN A 102 -1.27 8.45 3.01
C GLN A 102 -2.63 8.24 3.68
N PHE A 103 -2.77 7.10 4.35
CA PHE A 103 -3.94 6.84 5.19
C PHE A 103 -3.91 7.78 6.39
N VAL A 104 -4.97 8.58 6.53
CA VAL A 104 -5.13 9.57 7.62
C VAL A 104 -6.28 9.24 8.58
N GLY A 105 -7.04 8.18 8.31
CA GLY A 105 -8.22 7.80 9.09
C GLY A 105 -9.49 7.59 8.27
N ASP A 106 -9.43 7.84 6.95
CA ASP A 106 -10.57 7.61 6.04
C ASP A 106 -10.82 6.11 5.86
N ILE A 107 -11.75 5.57 6.63
CA ILE A 107 -12.02 4.13 6.68
C ILE A 107 -13.52 3.83 6.79
N VAL A 108 -13.96 2.83 6.04
CA VAL A 108 -15.28 2.21 6.18
C VAL A 108 -15.11 0.90 6.93
N LEU A 109 -15.95 0.68 7.93
CA LEU A 109 -15.89 -0.49 8.81
C LEU A 109 -17.18 -1.30 8.67
N SER A 110 -17.07 -2.63 8.76
CA SER A 110 -18.23 -3.49 9.04
C SER A 110 -18.96 -3.03 10.30
N LYS A 111 -20.24 -3.42 10.40
CA LYS A 111 -21.10 -3.06 11.54
C LYS A 111 -20.44 -3.39 12.88
N ASN A 112 -20.03 -4.65 13.08
CA ASN A 112 -19.43 -5.09 14.34
C ASN A 112 -18.13 -4.33 14.67
N LEU A 113 -17.28 -4.09 13.65
CA LEU A 113 -16.02 -3.37 13.85
C LEU A 113 -16.28 -1.90 14.22
N SER A 114 -17.28 -1.27 13.59
CA SER A 114 -17.67 0.11 13.93
C SER A 114 -18.15 0.26 15.38
N GLU A 115 -18.78 -0.78 15.95
CA GLU A 115 -19.26 -0.76 17.32
C GLU A 115 -18.13 -0.81 18.36
N ILE A 116 -16.95 -1.33 18.00
CA ILE A 116 -15.79 -1.43 18.91
C ILE A 116 -14.78 -0.29 18.74
N ILE A 117 -14.89 0.51 17.68
CA ILE A 117 -14.04 1.69 17.44
C ILE A 117 -14.63 2.92 18.15
N LYS A 118 -13.75 3.80 18.66
CA LYS A 118 -14.12 5.07 19.31
C LYS A 118 -14.83 5.99 18.32
N ILE A 119 -15.82 6.75 18.79
CA ILE A 119 -16.52 7.76 17.97
C ILE A 119 -15.55 8.85 17.52
N LYS A 120 -14.71 9.34 18.44
CA LYS A 120 -13.64 10.29 18.14
C LYS A 120 -12.34 9.52 18.02
N THR A 121 -11.87 9.37 16.80
CA THR A 121 -10.60 8.70 16.48
C THR A 121 -9.46 9.70 16.35
N LYS A 122 -8.24 9.21 16.51
CA LYS A 122 -7.00 9.91 16.17
C LYS A 122 -6.41 9.34 14.90
N SER A 123 -5.88 10.20 14.05
CA SER A 123 -5.11 9.83 12.86
C SER A 123 -3.82 9.09 13.26
N PRO A 124 -3.21 8.31 12.35
CA PRO A 124 -1.93 7.66 12.61
C PRO A 124 -0.81 8.63 13.07
N ASP A 125 -0.79 9.84 12.51
CA ASP A 125 0.26 10.83 12.81
C ASP A 125 0.06 11.43 14.21
N GLU A 126 -1.18 11.75 14.62
CA GLU A 126 -1.49 12.18 15.98
C GLU A 126 -1.14 11.08 17.01
N ILE A 127 -1.43 9.82 16.69
CA ILE A 127 -1.09 8.68 17.55
C ILE A 127 0.43 8.59 17.74
N LYS A 128 1.18 8.72 16.63
CA LYS A 128 2.65 8.66 16.68
C LYS A 128 3.24 9.79 17.52
N GLU A 129 2.76 11.03 17.34
CA GLU A 129 3.20 12.18 18.14
C GLU A 129 2.98 11.97 19.64
N GLU A 130 1.85 11.34 20.02
CA GLU A 130 1.56 11.03 21.43
C GLU A 130 2.45 9.93 22.01
N LEU A 131 2.88 8.96 21.21
CA LEU A 131 3.80 7.92 21.63
C LEU A 131 5.21 8.49 21.79
N ASP A 132 5.68 9.28 20.83
CA ASP A 132 7.00 9.92 20.88
C ASP A 132 7.14 10.85 22.10
N LYS A 133 6.07 11.60 22.45
CA LYS A 133 6.05 12.44 23.66
C LYS A 133 6.11 11.64 24.97
N LYS A 134 5.60 10.41 24.99
CA LYS A 134 5.64 9.55 26.19
C LYS A 134 7.00 8.88 26.37
N GLU A 135 7.71 8.58 25.29
CA GLU A 135 9.03 7.95 25.35
C GLU A 135 10.15 8.95 25.70
N GLY A 136 9.94 10.25 25.45
CA GLY A 136 10.87 11.32 25.81
C GLY A 136 10.83 11.79 27.27
N HIS A 137 10.07 11.12 28.14
CA HIS A 137 9.90 11.45 29.56
C HIS A 137 10.38 10.34 30.50
#